data_AF-A0AB33H9R3-F1
#
_entry.id   AF-A0AB33H9R3-F1
#
_cell.length_a   1.000
_cell.length_b   1.000
_cell.length_c   1.000
_cell.angle_alpha   90.00
_cell.angle_beta   90.00
_cell.angle_gamma   90.00
#
_symmetry.space_group_name_H-M   'P 1'
#
loop_
_entity.id
_entity.type
_entity.pdbx_description
1 polymer ?
#
loop_
_entity_poly.entity_id
_entity_poly.type
_entity_poly.pdbx_seq_one_letter_code
_entity_poly.pdbx_strand_id
1 'polypeptide(L)'
;MRSETFFVKFIEQLKGISVEDDVEFNFFELGGSGYLENPTTDLMALFMGAQKMVPPWLLKALLCCLDDSLDVDEIDFTSLELMREARTEDGKYIDILIRHDEFIIGIEHKVLADTYNPFPSYVSLIDSYGGNNQKLFRCILKPDGNSAKGVDGWQLINYSLLLETAIRRLGLEMMNQEFSKWTFFYQEFLSHLKKLSEVSMDKVSDKNVEFVTENFTALIKSVQLLEMYQNAITEEAKSVVSEVLPDIHIATGINNWKGYYKAIHLMPGCWGQGKTGITLVYRPSEDGRDEAEFYVYGWIHSDDYPEVNALKEEIRVALSAGDFIPTASPEDYEVSITGKGKVLELSFWGNTRSKKDALVLLKDMTKWMDSKIRT
;
A
#
# COMPACT_ATOMS: atom_id res chain seq x y z
N MET A 1 11.42 9.86 -39.59
CA MET A 1 12.26 10.84 -38.87
C MET A 1 11.52 11.64 -37.79
N ARG A 2 10.64 12.62 -38.08
CA ARG A 2 10.04 13.47 -37.00
C ARG A 2 9.09 12.72 -36.04
N SER A 3 8.41 11.65 -36.50
CA SER A 3 7.54 10.83 -35.63
C SER A 3 8.31 9.80 -34.82
N GLU A 4 9.32 9.14 -35.40
CA GLU A 4 10.14 8.13 -34.68
C GLU A 4 10.87 8.74 -33.48
N THR A 5 11.43 9.94 -33.63
CA THR A 5 12.07 10.65 -32.51
C THR A 5 11.09 11.00 -31.38
N PHE A 6 9.82 11.25 -31.71
CA PHE A 6 8.78 11.50 -30.73
C PHE A 6 8.36 10.22 -29.97
N PHE A 7 8.26 9.09 -30.68
CA PHE A 7 7.95 7.79 -30.07
C PHE A 7 9.06 7.28 -29.13
N VAL A 8 10.33 7.42 -29.52
CA VAL A 8 11.46 7.03 -28.66
C VAL A 8 11.45 7.84 -27.37
N LYS A 9 11.21 9.15 -27.46
CA LYS A 9 11.14 10.04 -26.30
C LYS A 9 9.99 9.68 -25.35
N PHE A 10 8.82 9.31 -25.87
CA PHE A 10 7.68 8.89 -25.04
C PHE A 10 8.00 7.63 -24.22
N ILE A 11 8.58 6.60 -24.85
CA ILE A 11 8.92 5.34 -24.16
C ILE A 11 10.04 5.57 -23.13
N GLU A 12 11.05 6.37 -23.45
CA GLU A 12 12.10 6.73 -22.50
C GLU A 12 11.56 7.50 -21.29
N GLN A 13 10.65 8.45 -21.51
CA GLN A 13 9.99 9.18 -20.43
C GLN A 13 9.11 8.26 -19.58
N LEU A 14 8.36 7.35 -20.21
CA LEU A 14 7.51 6.37 -19.52
C LEU A 14 8.33 5.44 -18.62
N LYS A 15 9.51 4.98 -19.07
CA LYS A 15 10.44 4.17 -18.26
C LYS A 15 10.98 4.90 -17.03
N GLY A 16 11.05 6.23 -17.08
CA GLY A 16 11.50 7.07 -15.97
C GLY A 16 10.41 7.38 -14.94
N ILE A 17 9.15 6.99 -15.19
CA ILE A 17 8.02 7.21 -14.28
C ILE A 17 7.92 6.02 -13.34
N SER A 18 8.16 6.26 -12.06
CA SER A 18 7.80 5.32 -11.00
C SER A 18 6.33 5.54 -10.63
N VAL A 19 5.51 4.51 -10.79
CA VAL A 19 4.22 4.41 -10.12
C VAL A 19 4.50 3.66 -8.82
N GLU A 20 4.26 4.28 -7.67
CA GLU A 20 4.34 3.57 -6.39
C GLU A 20 3.24 2.50 -6.36
N ASP A 21 3.64 1.23 -6.19
CA ASP A 21 2.70 0.13 -5.97
C ASP A 21 2.13 0.22 -4.54
N ASP A 22 0.81 0.08 -4.42
CA ASP A 22 0.00 0.03 -3.19
C ASP A 22 0.35 1.09 -2.13
N VAL A 23 -0.16 2.32 -2.32
CA VAL A 23 -0.28 3.28 -1.22
C VAL A 23 -1.28 2.70 -0.22
N GLU A 24 -0.80 2.21 0.93
CA GLU A 24 -1.66 1.84 2.05
C GLU A 24 -2.35 3.10 2.57
N PHE A 25 -3.63 3.26 2.21
CA PHE A 25 -4.44 4.39 2.67
C PHE A 25 -4.70 4.25 4.17
N ASN A 26 -4.45 5.31 4.94
CA ASN A 26 -4.92 5.39 6.32
C ASN A 26 -6.44 5.64 6.38
N PHE A 27 -7.05 5.34 7.52
CA PHE A 27 -8.49 5.51 7.74
C PHE A 27 -9.01 6.92 7.38
N PHE A 28 -8.21 7.97 7.57
CA PHE A 28 -8.62 9.35 7.34
C PHE A 28 -8.60 9.74 5.85
N GLU A 29 -7.80 9.05 5.03
CA GLU A 29 -7.79 9.21 3.57
C GLU A 29 -9.06 8.66 2.94
N LEU A 30 -9.54 7.51 3.42
CA LEU A 30 -10.78 6.89 2.94
C LEU A 30 -12.04 7.64 3.43
N GLY A 31 -11.94 8.36 4.55
CA GLY A 31 -13.05 9.07 5.20
C GLY A 31 -13.35 10.48 4.68
N GLY A 32 -12.56 11.03 3.76
CA GLY A 32 -12.88 12.30 3.07
C GLY A 32 -12.69 13.60 3.87
N SER A 33 -11.93 13.59 4.96
CA SER A 33 -11.67 14.79 5.79
C SER A 33 -10.23 14.92 6.30
N GLY A 34 -9.29 14.15 5.75
CA GLY A 34 -7.91 14.09 6.25
C GLY A 34 -7.15 15.44 6.25
N TYR A 35 -7.54 16.43 5.46
CA TYR A 35 -6.83 17.72 5.40
C TYR A 35 -7.41 18.82 6.29
N LEU A 36 -8.43 18.51 7.12
CA LEU A 36 -9.09 19.52 7.96
C LEU A 36 -8.33 19.73 9.28
N GLU A 37 -7.92 20.97 9.53
CA GLU A 37 -7.16 21.38 10.73
C GLU A 37 -7.88 20.99 12.04
N ASN A 38 -9.17 21.31 12.19
CA ASN A 38 -9.91 21.05 13.42
C ASN A 38 -10.04 19.57 13.79
N PRO A 39 -10.48 18.67 12.89
CA PRO A 39 -10.46 17.22 13.14
C PRO A 39 -9.07 16.67 13.46
N THR A 40 -8.02 17.14 12.78
CA THR A 40 -6.64 16.74 13.10
C THR A 40 -6.26 17.18 14.52
N THR A 41 -6.61 18.40 14.91
CA THR A 41 -6.34 18.90 16.27
C THR A 41 -7.12 18.15 17.35
N ASP A 42 -8.33 17.66 17.05
CA ASP A 42 -9.10 16.83 18.00
C ASP A 42 -8.40 15.50 18.27
N LEU A 43 -7.80 14.89 17.24
CA LEU A 43 -6.99 13.68 17.37
C LEU A 43 -5.65 13.95 18.07
N MET A 44 -5.01 15.09 17.80
CA MET A 44 -3.83 15.52 18.57
C MET A 44 -4.18 15.60 20.05
N ALA A 45 -5.27 16.29 20.40
CA ALA A 45 -5.71 16.42 21.78
C ALA A 45 -6.00 15.06 22.45
N LEU A 46 -6.62 14.12 21.72
CA LEU A 46 -6.84 12.77 22.22
C LEU A 46 -5.53 12.10 22.67
N PHE A 47 -4.51 12.09 21.82
CA PHE A 47 -3.19 11.49 22.11
C PHE A 47 -2.25 12.39 22.91
N MET A 48 -2.67 13.61 23.23
CA MET A 48 -2.00 14.52 24.16
C MET A 48 -2.61 14.49 25.57
N GLY A 49 -3.64 13.67 25.81
CA GLY A 49 -4.18 13.44 27.15
C GLY A 49 -5.54 14.08 27.44
N ALA A 50 -6.32 14.43 26.41
CA ALA A 50 -7.71 14.86 26.59
C ALA A 50 -8.61 13.78 27.24
N GLN A 51 -8.20 12.51 27.17
CA GLN A 51 -8.93 11.38 27.75
C GLN A 51 -7.99 10.54 28.62
N LYS A 52 -8.32 10.38 29.90
CA LYS A 52 -7.47 9.64 30.87
C LYS A 52 -7.24 8.16 30.52
N MET A 53 -8.09 7.58 29.67
CA MET A 53 -7.96 6.19 29.20
C MET A 53 -7.05 6.02 27.97
N VAL A 54 -6.59 7.13 27.38
CA VAL A 54 -5.67 7.13 26.25
C VAL A 54 -4.31 7.58 26.77
N PRO A 55 -3.25 6.78 26.61
CA PRO A 55 -1.92 7.23 26.98
C PRO A 55 -1.52 8.50 26.21
N PRO A 56 -0.92 9.51 26.88
CA PRO A 56 -0.59 10.79 26.27
C PRO A 56 0.68 10.70 25.40
N TRP A 57 0.77 9.71 24.51
CA TRP A 57 1.99 9.38 23.74
C TRP A 57 2.48 10.54 22.88
N LEU A 58 1.57 11.32 22.28
CA LEU A 58 1.96 12.46 21.45
C LEU A 58 2.46 13.63 22.29
N LEU A 59 1.88 13.85 23.47
CA LEU A 59 2.36 14.86 24.41
C LEU A 59 3.76 14.51 24.91
N LYS A 60 4.04 13.25 25.25
CA LYS A 60 5.40 12.82 25.63
C LYS A 60 6.40 13.10 24.51
N ALA A 61 6.04 12.79 23.26
CA ALA A 61 6.87 13.11 22.12
C ALA A 61 7.10 14.62 21.95
N LEU A 62 6.04 15.41 22.10
CA LEU A 62 6.12 16.87 22.03
C LEU A 62 7.01 17.46 23.12
N LEU A 63 6.91 16.98 24.37
CA LEU A 63 7.77 17.41 25.47
C LEU A 63 9.26 17.18 25.18
N CYS A 64 9.61 16.02 24.61
CA CYS A 64 10.98 15.77 24.14
C CYS A 64 11.43 16.73 23.03
N CYS A 65 10.52 17.18 22.16
CA CYS A 65 10.83 18.18 21.15
C CYS A 65 10.99 19.59 21.74
N LEU A 66 10.27 19.89 22.83
CA LEU A 66 10.26 21.20 23.48
C LEU A 66 11.44 21.42 24.42
N ASP A 67 11.87 20.36 25.11
CA ASP A 67 12.95 20.36 26.09
C ASP A 67 13.53 18.94 26.22
N ASP A 68 14.71 18.73 25.63
CA ASP A 68 15.42 17.44 25.62
C ASP A 68 16.01 17.07 26.99
N SER A 69 16.00 17.99 27.95
CA SER A 69 16.44 17.74 29.33
C SER A 69 15.37 17.14 30.22
N LEU A 70 14.10 17.11 29.77
CA LEU A 70 13.00 16.51 30.53
C LEU A 70 13.03 14.98 30.45
N ASP A 71 13.07 14.34 31.62
CA ASP A 71 12.80 12.91 31.72
C ASP A 71 11.28 12.67 31.71
N VAL A 72 10.72 12.62 30.51
CA VAL A 72 9.28 12.43 30.26
C VAL A 72 8.71 11.11 30.77
N ASP A 73 9.55 10.12 31.10
CA ASP A 73 9.09 8.83 31.65
C ASP A 73 8.84 8.90 33.15
N GLU A 74 9.46 9.85 33.85
CA GLU A 74 9.28 10.09 35.29
C GLU A 74 8.14 11.07 35.60
N ILE A 75 7.54 11.69 34.58
CA ILE A 75 6.42 12.64 34.75
C ILE A 75 5.13 11.89 35.11
N ASP A 76 4.50 12.27 36.22
CA ASP A 76 3.17 11.80 36.61
C ASP A 76 2.06 12.62 35.96
N PHE A 77 1.49 12.12 34.86
CA PHE A 77 0.43 12.79 34.11
C PHE A 77 -0.96 12.79 34.81
N THR A 78 -1.09 12.44 36.08
CA THR A 78 -2.40 12.43 36.78
C THR A 78 -3.06 13.81 36.91
N SER A 79 -2.25 14.87 37.01
CA SER A 79 -2.71 16.28 37.09
C SER A 79 -3.02 16.92 35.74
N LEU A 80 -2.85 16.17 34.63
CA LEU A 80 -2.98 16.69 33.28
C LEU A 80 -4.42 17.13 32.96
N GLU A 81 -4.57 18.37 32.52
CA GLU A 81 -5.79 18.93 31.96
C GLU A 81 -5.52 19.49 30.57
N LEU A 82 -6.36 19.16 29.59
CA LEU A 82 -6.26 19.65 28.22
C LEU A 82 -7.56 20.34 27.81
N MET A 83 -7.42 21.55 27.25
CA MET A 83 -8.53 22.34 26.71
C MET A 83 -8.30 22.58 25.22
N ARG A 84 -9.28 22.19 24.39
CA ARG A 84 -9.36 22.57 22.98
C ARG A 84 -9.99 23.94 22.85
N GLU A 85 -9.54 24.73 21.87
CA GLU A 85 -10.06 26.07 21.57
C GLU A 85 -10.19 26.90 22.86
N ALA A 86 -9.10 27.02 23.62
CA ALA A 86 -9.13 27.72 24.90
C ALA A 86 -9.29 29.22 24.67
N ARG A 87 -10.32 29.80 25.29
CA ARG A 87 -10.74 31.18 25.05
C ARG A 87 -9.87 32.16 25.82
N THR A 88 -9.31 33.16 25.14
CA THR A 88 -8.62 34.30 25.74
C THR A 88 -9.61 35.35 26.27
N GLU A 89 -9.15 36.27 27.11
CA GLU A 89 -9.99 37.35 27.66
C GLU A 89 -10.60 38.25 26.57
N ASP A 90 -9.88 38.50 25.47
CA ASP A 90 -10.33 39.27 24.32
C ASP A 90 -11.19 38.45 23.32
N GLY A 91 -11.56 37.22 23.68
CA GLY A 91 -12.48 36.38 22.89
C GLY A 91 -11.85 35.71 21.68
N LYS A 92 -10.52 35.54 21.66
CA LYS A 92 -9.79 34.72 20.70
C LYS A 92 -9.63 33.31 21.26
N TYR A 93 -9.12 32.40 20.43
CA TYR A 93 -9.01 30.98 20.76
C TYR A 93 -7.62 30.49 20.40
N ILE A 94 -6.96 29.81 21.35
CA ILE A 94 -5.75 29.01 21.10
C ILE A 94 -6.17 27.56 20.88
N ASP A 95 -5.56 26.88 19.91
CA ASP A 95 -6.01 25.55 19.48
C ASP A 95 -5.99 24.50 20.59
N ILE A 96 -4.89 24.40 21.34
CA ILE A 96 -4.77 23.52 22.50
C ILE A 96 -4.04 24.26 23.63
N LEU A 97 -4.59 24.17 24.84
CA LEU A 97 -3.92 24.54 26.09
C LEU A 97 -3.82 23.32 27.00
N ILE A 98 -2.61 22.98 27.43
CA ILE A 98 -2.33 21.88 28.35
C ILE A 98 -1.83 22.46 29.67
N ARG A 99 -2.39 21.98 30.78
CA ARG A 99 -2.03 22.34 32.14
C ARG A 99 -1.59 21.09 32.89
N HIS A 100 -0.49 21.22 33.62
CA HIS A 100 0.08 20.19 34.46
C HIS A 100 0.78 20.86 35.64
N ASP A 101 0.97 20.16 36.77
CA ASP A 101 1.64 20.74 37.94
C ASP A 101 3.10 21.17 37.66
N GLU A 102 3.74 20.58 36.66
CA GLU A 102 5.13 20.90 36.27
C GLU A 102 5.26 21.82 35.05
N PHE A 103 4.23 21.90 34.20
CA PHE A 103 4.32 22.65 32.94
C PHE A 103 2.96 23.16 32.45
N ILE A 104 3.01 24.23 31.65
CA ILE A 104 1.89 24.72 30.86
C ILE A 104 2.35 24.75 29.39
N ILE A 105 1.53 24.24 28.48
CA ILE A 105 1.82 24.25 27.04
C ILE A 105 0.69 24.93 26.29
N GLY A 106 1.00 26.00 25.57
CA GLY A 106 0.12 26.53 24.54
C GLY A 106 0.55 26.05 23.16
N ILE A 107 -0.38 25.52 22.39
CA ILE A 107 -0.14 24.98 21.06
C ILE A 107 -1.05 25.71 20.08
N GLU A 108 -0.45 26.29 19.04
CA GLU A 108 -1.15 26.75 17.85
C GLU A 108 -0.89 25.75 16.72
N HIS A 109 -1.93 25.20 16.13
CA HIS A 109 -1.84 24.18 15.09
C HIS A 109 -2.13 24.82 13.72
N LYS A 110 -1.26 24.60 12.74
CA LYS A 110 -1.40 25.21 11.40
C LYS A 110 -1.17 24.17 10.33
N VAL A 111 -2.22 23.74 9.63
CA VAL A 111 -2.09 22.78 8.51
C VAL A 111 -1.82 23.53 7.21
N LEU A 112 -2.68 24.48 6.83
CA LEU A 112 -2.60 25.20 5.55
C LEU A 112 -2.38 26.72 5.68
N ALA A 113 -2.72 27.30 6.84
CA ALA A 113 -2.66 28.75 7.04
C ALA A 113 -1.27 29.25 7.44
N ASP A 114 -0.97 30.52 7.11
CA ASP A 114 0.21 31.27 7.58
C ASP A 114 -0.05 31.88 8.98
N THR A 115 0.97 32.50 9.59
CA THR A 115 0.88 33.07 10.96
C THR A 115 0.22 34.45 10.99
N TYR A 116 -1.11 34.49 11.03
CA TYR A 116 -1.90 35.72 11.27
C TYR A 116 -2.72 35.64 12.58
N ASN A 117 -2.15 35.02 13.61
CA ASN A 117 -2.82 34.77 14.88
C ASN A 117 -2.52 35.86 15.93
N PRO A 118 -3.44 36.08 16.90
CA PRO A 118 -3.24 36.99 18.02
C PRO A 118 -2.31 36.40 19.10
N PHE A 119 -1.05 36.12 18.74
CA PHE A 119 -0.03 35.57 19.64
C PHE A 119 0.14 36.34 20.96
N PRO A 120 0.06 37.69 21.01
CA PRO A 120 0.09 38.41 22.27
C PRO A 120 -1.03 37.98 23.24
N SER A 121 -2.25 37.81 22.73
CA SER A 121 -3.40 37.34 23.53
C SER A 121 -3.20 35.91 24.04
N TYR A 122 -2.57 35.05 23.23
CA TYR A 122 -2.24 33.68 23.62
C TYR A 122 -1.15 33.64 24.70
N VAL A 123 -0.12 34.47 24.59
CA VAL A 123 0.93 34.60 25.62
C VAL A 123 0.32 35.03 26.94
N SER A 124 -0.53 36.06 26.95
CA SER A 124 -1.20 36.50 28.18
C SER A 124 -2.06 35.40 28.80
N LEU A 125 -2.78 34.62 28.00
CA LEU A 125 -3.56 33.47 28.49
C LEU A 125 -2.65 32.42 29.14
N ILE A 126 -1.59 31.98 28.45
CA ILE A 126 -0.65 30.97 28.96
C ILE A 126 0.03 31.45 30.26
N ASP A 127 0.46 32.71 30.29
CA ASP A 127 1.13 33.32 31.44
C ASP A 127 0.21 33.46 32.64
N SER A 128 -1.09 33.66 32.43
CA SER A 128 -2.08 33.73 33.53
C SER A 128 -2.21 32.41 34.30
N TYR A 129 -1.84 31.28 33.68
CA TYR A 129 -1.76 29.98 34.35
C TYR A 129 -0.38 29.71 34.97
N GLY A 130 0.62 30.52 34.65
CA GLY A 130 1.95 30.46 35.26
C GLY A 130 1.93 31.07 36.67
N GLY A 131 2.27 30.28 37.68
CA GLY A 131 2.30 30.77 39.07
C GLY A 131 3.00 29.86 40.07
N ASN A 132 3.16 28.57 39.74
CA ASN A 132 3.75 27.57 40.64
C ASN A 132 5.13 27.09 40.18
N ASN A 133 5.97 27.96 39.61
CA ASN A 133 7.26 27.59 39.00
C ASN A 133 7.17 26.56 37.85
N GLN A 134 6.00 26.41 37.24
CA GLN A 134 5.80 25.56 36.07
C GLN A 134 6.63 26.06 34.88
N LYS A 135 7.17 25.12 34.09
CA LYS A 135 7.78 25.47 32.80
C LYS A 135 6.68 25.91 31.82
N LEU A 136 6.88 27.05 31.17
CA LEU A 136 5.94 27.57 30.16
C LEU A 136 6.47 27.28 28.77
N PHE A 137 5.74 26.46 28.02
CA PHE A 137 6.02 26.14 26.63
C PHE A 137 4.98 26.78 25.72
N ARG A 138 5.45 27.30 24.58
CA ARG A 138 4.59 27.82 23.51
C ARG A 138 5.12 27.29 22.20
N CYS A 139 4.27 26.62 21.42
CA CYS A 139 4.70 26.06 20.15
C CYS A 139 3.69 26.21 19.03
N ILE A 140 4.23 26.31 17.82
CA ILE A 140 3.47 26.25 16.58
C ILE A 140 3.75 24.87 15.99
N LEU A 141 2.70 24.06 15.86
CA LEU A 141 2.75 22.75 15.20
C LEU A 141 2.26 22.87 13.77
N LYS A 142 3.03 22.36 12.80
CA LYS A 142 2.65 22.45 11.38
C LYS A 142 3.23 21.33 10.51
N PRO A 143 2.62 21.02 9.34
CA PRO A 143 3.26 20.24 8.29
C PRO A 143 4.52 20.91 7.76
N ASP A 144 5.44 20.10 7.23
CA ASP A 144 6.75 20.57 6.78
C ASP A 144 6.71 21.59 5.63
N GLY A 145 5.79 21.43 4.67
CA GLY A 145 5.63 22.37 3.57
C GLY A 145 4.73 23.57 3.87
N ASN A 146 4.22 23.72 5.10
CA ASN A 146 3.52 24.95 5.50
C ASN A 146 4.53 26.10 5.68
N SER A 147 4.26 27.26 5.07
CA SER A 147 5.17 28.42 5.07
C SER A 147 5.15 29.30 6.32
N ALA A 148 4.34 28.96 7.33
CA ALA A 148 4.21 29.67 8.60
C ALA A 148 5.59 30.00 9.19
N LYS A 149 5.83 31.29 9.44
CA LYS A 149 7.08 31.79 10.01
C LYS A 149 7.10 31.60 11.52
N GLY A 150 8.30 31.40 12.07
CA GLY A 150 8.50 31.41 13.51
C GLY A 150 8.06 32.74 14.13
N VAL A 151 7.55 32.66 15.35
CA VAL A 151 7.14 33.81 16.16
C VAL A 151 8.02 33.84 17.39
N ASP A 152 8.48 35.03 17.78
CA ASP A 152 9.37 35.15 18.93
C ASP A 152 8.73 34.61 20.21
N GLY A 153 9.48 33.84 20.99
CA GLY A 153 8.98 33.12 22.16
C GLY A 153 8.09 31.90 21.87
N TRP A 154 7.90 31.51 20.60
CA TRP A 154 7.19 30.30 20.19
C TRP A 154 8.14 29.35 19.45
N GLN A 155 8.25 28.11 19.94
CA GLN A 155 9.02 27.09 19.26
C GLN A 155 8.26 26.56 18.04
N LEU A 156 8.91 26.52 16.89
CA LEU A 156 8.32 25.98 15.66
C LEU A 156 8.67 24.50 15.55
N ILE A 157 7.66 23.63 15.59
CA ILE A 157 7.84 22.18 15.51
C ILE A 157 7.09 21.68 14.28
N ASN A 158 7.85 21.13 13.34
CA ASN A 158 7.27 20.50 12.16
C ASN A 158 6.84 19.06 12.46
N TYR A 159 5.90 18.55 11.66
CA TYR A 159 5.43 17.17 11.77
C TYR A 159 6.57 16.16 11.65
N SER A 160 7.53 16.33 10.73
CA SER A 160 8.68 15.42 10.61
C SER A 160 9.41 15.19 11.94
N LEU A 161 9.74 16.27 12.66
CA LEU A 161 10.41 16.22 13.95
C LEU A 161 9.55 15.55 15.02
N LEU A 162 8.26 15.92 15.09
CA LEU A 162 7.32 15.32 16.04
C LEU A 162 7.12 13.82 15.77
N LEU A 163 6.98 13.43 14.49
CA LEU A 163 6.79 12.06 14.04
C LEU A 163 8.00 11.18 14.35
N GLU A 164 9.21 11.66 14.04
CA GLU A 164 10.45 10.94 14.36
C GLU A 164 10.51 10.63 15.86
N THR A 165 10.23 11.64 16.68
CA THR A 165 10.24 11.53 18.14
C THR A 165 9.12 10.61 18.62
N ALA A 166 7.91 10.74 18.08
CA ALA A 166 6.75 9.92 18.41
C ALA A 166 6.95 8.43 18.09
N ILE A 167 7.50 8.11 16.92
CA ILE A 167 7.77 6.73 16.50
C ILE A 167 8.83 6.09 17.40
N ARG A 168 9.92 6.81 17.68
CA ARG A 168 10.99 6.34 18.59
C ARG A 168 10.44 6.05 19.98
N ARG A 169 9.62 6.96 20.51
CA ARG A 169 8.95 6.81 21.82
C ARG A 169 7.97 5.65 21.84
N LEU A 170 7.14 5.52 20.81
CA LEU A 170 6.16 4.44 20.70
C LEU A 170 6.83 3.07 20.74
N GLY A 171 7.98 2.90 20.07
CA GLY A 171 8.77 1.66 20.13
C GLY A 171 9.20 1.29 21.56
N LEU A 172 9.60 2.28 22.38
CA LEU A 172 9.96 2.08 23.79
C LEU A 172 8.75 1.70 24.65
N GLU A 173 7.63 2.39 24.47
CA GLU A 173 6.39 2.16 25.23
C GLU A 173 5.78 0.78 24.92
N MET A 174 5.85 0.35 23.65
CA MET A 174 5.33 -0.95 23.20
C MET A 174 6.10 -2.15 23.77
N MET A 175 7.35 -1.97 24.19
CA MET A 175 8.08 -3.03 24.89
C MET A 175 7.58 -3.26 26.32
N ASN A 176 6.90 -2.25 26.91
CA ASN A 176 6.54 -2.22 28.33
C ASN A 176 5.02 -2.27 28.60
N GLN A 177 4.18 -2.24 27.56
CA GLN A 177 2.71 -2.22 27.69
C GLN A 177 2.04 -3.29 26.83
N GLU A 178 0.90 -3.81 27.31
CA GLU A 178 0.04 -4.68 26.50
C GLU A 178 -0.60 -3.90 25.34
N PHE A 179 -0.66 -4.53 24.17
CA PHE A 179 -1.23 -3.94 22.96
C PHE A 179 -2.70 -3.57 23.18
N SER A 180 -3.06 -2.30 23.00
CA SER A 180 -4.44 -1.83 23.09
C SER A 180 -4.94 -1.30 21.75
N LYS A 181 -6.26 -1.15 21.59
CA LYS A 181 -6.85 -0.51 20.41
C LYS A 181 -6.30 0.91 20.16
N TRP A 182 -5.86 1.60 21.22
CA TRP A 182 -5.29 2.93 21.12
C TRP A 182 -3.95 2.93 20.39
N THR A 183 -3.16 1.86 20.52
CA THR A 183 -1.90 1.70 19.79
C THR A 183 -2.14 1.72 18.28
N PHE A 184 -3.16 1.00 17.81
CA PHE A 184 -3.56 1.00 16.41
C PHE A 184 -4.03 2.39 15.94
N PHE A 185 -4.94 3.02 16.69
CA PHE A 185 -5.41 4.37 16.33
C PHE A 185 -4.30 5.42 16.35
N TYR A 186 -3.31 5.27 17.22
CA TYR A 186 -2.16 6.16 17.25
C TYR A 186 -1.25 5.99 16.04
N GLN A 187 -0.99 4.74 15.63
CA GLN A 187 -0.24 4.45 14.40
C GLN A 187 -0.95 5.01 13.16
N GLU A 188 -2.26 4.82 13.05
CA GLU A 188 -3.08 5.44 12.00
C GLU A 188 -2.97 6.97 12.01
N PHE A 189 -2.98 7.57 13.19
CA PHE A 189 -2.84 9.02 13.33
C PHE A 189 -1.43 9.54 12.98
N LEU A 190 -0.37 8.82 13.34
CA LEU A 190 1.00 9.18 12.93
C LEU A 190 1.17 9.05 11.41
N SER A 191 0.61 8.00 10.80
CA SER A 191 0.55 7.84 9.34
C SER A 191 -0.16 9.03 8.69
N HIS A 192 -1.26 9.46 9.29
CA HIS A 192 -2.03 10.61 8.85
C HIS A 192 -1.22 11.93 8.87
N LEU A 193 -0.55 12.23 9.98
CA LEU A 193 0.33 13.40 10.08
C LEU A 193 1.50 13.34 9.08
N LYS A 194 2.08 12.15 8.86
CA LYS A 194 3.13 11.94 7.86
C LYS A 194 2.63 12.32 6.47
N LYS A 195 1.43 11.88 6.10
CA LYS A 195 0.84 12.22 4.80
C LYS A 195 0.60 13.72 4.64
N LEU A 196 0.10 14.40 5.68
CA LEU A 196 -0.07 15.86 5.63
C LEU A 196 1.26 16.60 5.42
N SER A 197 2.36 16.07 5.96
CA SER A 197 3.71 16.57 5.68
C SER A 197 4.10 16.35 4.22
N GLU A 198 3.81 15.18 3.65
CA GLU A 198 4.14 14.82 2.26
C GLU A 198 3.31 15.57 1.21
N VAL A 199 2.00 15.77 1.43
CA VAL A 199 1.10 16.49 0.50
C VAL A 199 1.56 17.94 0.27
N SER A 200 2.25 18.53 1.23
CA SER A 200 2.83 19.87 1.10
C SER A 200 4.17 19.91 0.35
N MET A 201 4.72 18.74 -0.02
CA MET A 201 6.00 18.54 -0.73
C MET A 201 5.83 18.07 -2.19
N ASP A 202 4.60 18.03 -2.71
CA ASP A 202 4.23 17.41 -3.98
C ASP A 202 4.78 18.18 -5.21
N LYS A 203 6.04 17.89 -5.58
CA LYS A 203 6.60 18.18 -6.92
C LYS A 203 6.70 16.93 -7.80
N VAL A 204 6.41 15.75 -7.24
CA VAL A 204 6.51 14.46 -7.95
C VAL A 204 5.15 14.08 -8.56
N SER A 205 4.03 14.31 -7.86
CA SER A 205 2.69 14.14 -8.43
C SER A 205 2.46 15.09 -9.61
N ASP A 206 2.97 16.32 -9.54
CA ASP A 206 2.92 17.31 -10.62
C ASP A 206 3.58 16.82 -11.92
N LYS A 207 4.72 16.12 -11.85
CA LYS A 207 5.41 15.61 -13.07
C LYS A 207 4.66 14.46 -13.73
N ASN A 208 4.07 13.56 -12.95
CA ASN A 208 3.25 12.47 -13.49
C ASN A 208 1.96 13.03 -14.10
N VAL A 209 1.33 14.02 -13.46
CA VAL A 209 0.15 14.72 -13.98
C VAL A 209 0.48 15.49 -15.26
N GLU A 210 1.60 16.20 -15.31
CA GLU A 210 2.07 16.92 -16.51
C GLU A 210 2.33 15.92 -17.65
N PHE A 211 3.05 14.83 -17.39
CA PHE A 211 3.30 13.79 -18.39
C PHE A 211 2.02 13.18 -18.93
N VAL A 212 1.07 12.83 -18.06
CA VAL A 212 -0.24 12.28 -18.46
C VAL A 212 -1.00 13.30 -19.30
N THR A 213 -0.98 14.57 -18.92
CA THR A 213 -1.66 15.66 -19.65
C THR A 213 -1.06 15.83 -21.05
N GLU A 214 0.26 15.86 -21.16
CA GLU A 214 0.97 16.01 -22.44
C GLU A 214 0.82 14.79 -23.36
N ASN A 215 0.66 13.59 -22.80
CA ASN A 215 0.66 12.33 -23.55
C ASN A 215 -0.66 11.57 -23.50
N PHE A 216 -1.76 12.21 -23.09
CA PHE A 216 -3.05 11.57 -22.81
C PHE A 216 -3.55 10.67 -23.94
N THR A 217 -3.48 11.14 -25.19
CA THR A 217 -3.93 10.35 -26.35
C THR A 217 -3.05 9.11 -26.58
N ALA A 218 -1.74 9.20 -26.34
CA ALA A 218 -0.84 8.07 -26.49
C ALA A 218 -1.13 7.01 -25.40
N LEU A 219 -1.38 7.45 -24.16
CA LEU A 219 -1.74 6.57 -23.05
C LEU A 219 -3.05 5.82 -23.31
N ILE A 220 -4.10 6.50 -23.79
CA ILE A 220 -5.37 5.85 -24.17
C ILE A 220 -5.13 4.79 -25.25
N LYS A 221 -4.33 5.09 -26.28
CA LYS A 221 -3.98 4.12 -27.32
C LYS A 221 -3.19 2.93 -26.77
N SER A 222 -2.27 3.17 -25.84
CA SER A 222 -1.51 2.09 -25.18
C SER A 222 -2.44 1.15 -24.41
N VAL A 223 -3.43 1.68 -23.67
CA VAL A 223 -4.44 0.86 -22.99
C VAL A 223 -5.25 0.04 -23.99
N GLN A 224 -5.72 0.66 -25.07
CA GLN A 224 -6.46 -0.05 -26.12
C GLN A 224 -5.63 -1.16 -26.79
N LEU A 225 -4.34 -0.93 -27.04
CA LEU A 225 -3.43 -1.94 -27.58
C LEU A 225 -3.22 -3.10 -26.62
N LEU A 226 -3.12 -2.83 -25.30
CA LEU A 226 -3.03 -3.86 -24.28
C LEU A 226 -4.31 -4.70 -24.21
N GLU A 227 -5.49 -4.08 -24.31
CA GLU A 227 -6.77 -4.80 -24.37
C GLU A 227 -6.88 -5.66 -25.63
N MET A 228 -6.51 -5.11 -26.80
CA MET A 228 -6.47 -5.86 -28.06
C MET A 228 -5.52 -7.06 -27.96
N TYR A 229 -4.34 -6.87 -27.38
CA TYR A 229 -3.37 -7.93 -27.15
C TYR A 229 -3.95 -9.01 -26.23
N GLN A 230 -4.54 -8.64 -25.09
CA GLN A 230 -5.15 -9.57 -24.15
C GLN A 230 -6.25 -10.42 -24.81
N ASN A 231 -7.11 -9.80 -25.63
CA ASN A 231 -8.14 -10.52 -26.38
C ASN A 231 -7.54 -11.49 -27.41
N ALA A 232 -6.52 -11.05 -28.16
CA ALA A 232 -5.85 -11.91 -29.14
C ALA A 232 -5.21 -13.15 -28.50
N ILE A 233 -4.49 -12.96 -27.39
CA ILE A 233 -3.88 -14.07 -26.65
C ILE A 233 -4.93 -15.02 -26.07
N THR A 234 -6.06 -14.49 -25.59
CA THR A 234 -7.17 -15.30 -25.08
C THR A 234 -7.76 -16.20 -26.16
N GLU A 235 -8.01 -15.66 -27.36
CA GLU A 235 -8.51 -16.45 -28.49
C GLU A 235 -7.47 -17.46 -29.01
N GLU A 236 -6.18 -17.10 -29.04
CA GLU A 236 -5.11 -18.06 -29.37
C GLU A 236 -5.08 -19.24 -28.38
N ALA A 237 -5.09 -18.96 -27.08
CA ALA A 237 -5.08 -19.97 -26.03
C ALA A 237 -6.33 -20.87 -26.10
N LYS A 238 -7.50 -20.27 -26.32
CA LYS A 238 -8.77 -20.99 -26.47
C LYS A 238 -8.77 -21.88 -27.72
N SER A 239 -8.22 -21.41 -28.83
CA SER A 239 -8.07 -22.20 -30.05
C SER A 239 -7.20 -23.44 -29.79
N VAL A 240 -6.06 -23.27 -29.10
CA VAL A 240 -5.17 -24.38 -28.75
C VAL A 240 -5.87 -25.45 -27.91
N VAL A 241 -6.64 -25.05 -26.90
CA VAL A 241 -7.41 -26.00 -26.08
C VAL A 241 -8.52 -26.67 -26.90
N SER A 242 -9.18 -25.92 -27.80
CA SER A 242 -10.23 -26.45 -28.69
C SER A 242 -9.71 -27.48 -29.69
N GLU A 243 -8.44 -27.38 -30.12
CA GLU A 243 -7.81 -28.40 -30.97
C GLU A 243 -7.66 -29.75 -30.25
N VAL A 244 -7.50 -29.75 -28.93
CA VAL A 244 -7.41 -30.96 -28.11
C VAL A 244 -8.80 -31.47 -27.74
N LEU A 245 -9.73 -30.55 -27.46
CA LEU A 245 -11.09 -30.83 -27.01
C LEU A 245 -12.10 -30.29 -28.02
N PRO A 246 -12.23 -30.92 -29.19
CA PRO A 246 -13.18 -30.47 -30.21
C PRO A 246 -14.62 -30.56 -29.67
N ASP A 247 -15.47 -29.63 -30.10
CA ASP A 247 -16.90 -29.55 -29.74
C ASP A 247 -17.20 -29.32 -28.25
N ILE A 248 -16.18 -29.07 -27.42
CA ILE A 248 -16.35 -28.69 -26.02
C ILE A 248 -16.43 -27.16 -25.89
N HIS A 249 -17.43 -26.67 -25.15
CA HIS A 249 -17.46 -25.26 -24.75
C HIS A 249 -16.35 -24.98 -23.74
N ILE A 250 -15.49 -23.99 -24.02
CA ILE A 250 -14.43 -23.53 -23.12
C ILE A 250 -14.82 -22.17 -22.58
N ALA A 251 -15.16 -22.12 -21.29
CA ALA A 251 -15.35 -20.86 -20.59
C ALA A 251 -13.99 -20.21 -20.32
N THR A 252 -13.90 -18.89 -20.50
CA THR A 252 -12.68 -18.12 -20.29
C THR A 252 -12.87 -17.08 -19.20
N GLY A 253 -11.87 -16.91 -18.35
CA GLY A 253 -11.80 -15.84 -17.34
C GLY A 253 -10.41 -15.21 -17.32
N ILE A 254 -10.30 -13.95 -16.94
CA ILE A 254 -9.01 -13.25 -16.87
C ILE A 254 -8.85 -12.64 -15.49
N ASN A 255 -7.74 -12.97 -14.83
CA ASN A 255 -7.36 -12.40 -13.55
C ASN A 255 -6.04 -11.63 -13.67
N ASN A 256 -5.93 -10.56 -12.89
CA ASN A 256 -4.70 -9.81 -12.71
C ASN A 256 -4.04 -10.30 -11.42
N TRP A 257 -2.86 -10.90 -11.51
CA TRP A 257 -2.08 -11.29 -10.34
C TRP A 257 -1.00 -10.23 -10.04
N LYS A 258 -0.46 -10.27 -8.83
CA LYS A 258 0.59 -9.35 -8.37
C LYS A 258 1.77 -9.33 -9.33
N GLY A 259 2.38 -8.17 -9.56
CA GLY A 259 3.54 -8.01 -10.45
C GLY A 259 3.18 -7.90 -11.94
N TYR A 260 2.00 -7.37 -12.27
CA TYR A 260 1.49 -7.23 -13.65
C TYR A 260 1.23 -8.53 -14.40
N TYR A 261 1.04 -9.63 -13.66
CA TYR A 261 0.74 -10.93 -14.23
C TYR A 261 -0.70 -10.95 -14.75
N LYS A 262 -0.89 -11.60 -15.88
CA LYS A 262 -2.19 -11.81 -16.51
C LYS A 262 -2.43 -13.30 -16.65
N ALA A 263 -3.45 -13.80 -15.96
CA ALA A 263 -3.83 -15.20 -15.95
C ALA A 263 -5.12 -15.40 -16.76
N ILE A 264 -5.00 -16.05 -17.92
CA ILE A 264 -6.14 -16.41 -18.77
C ILE A 264 -6.57 -17.83 -18.42
N HIS A 265 -7.62 -17.94 -17.60
CA HIS A 265 -8.23 -19.20 -17.21
C HIS A 265 -9.06 -19.77 -18.37
N LEU A 266 -8.82 -21.03 -18.70
CA LEU A 266 -9.56 -21.83 -19.68
C LEU A 266 -10.19 -23.01 -18.94
N MET A 267 -11.52 -23.07 -18.94
CA MET A 267 -12.31 -24.05 -18.22
C MET A 267 -13.17 -24.83 -19.21
N PRO A 268 -12.68 -25.96 -19.74
CA PRO A 268 -13.47 -26.84 -20.60
C PRO A 268 -14.70 -27.36 -19.86
N GLY A 269 -15.88 -27.32 -20.49
CA GLY A 269 -17.14 -27.74 -19.87
C GLY A 269 -17.20 -29.22 -19.50
N CYS A 270 -16.31 -30.04 -20.09
CA CYS A 270 -16.13 -31.45 -19.72
C CYS A 270 -15.29 -31.66 -18.45
N TRP A 271 -14.70 -30.61 -17.87
CA TRP A 271 -13.87 -30.70 -16.66
C TRP A 271 -14.53 -29.99 -15.48
N GLY A 272 -14.87 -30.75 -14.43
CA GLY A 272 -15.11 -30.22 -13.08
C GLY A 272 -16.14 -29.12 -12.89
N GLN A 273 -16.98 -28.82 -13.88
CA GLN A 273 -17.87 -27.65 -13.88
C GLN A 273 -17.14 -26.36 -13.44
N GLY A 274 -15.89 -26.18 -13.90
CA GLY A 274 -15.04 -25.02 -13.56
C GLY A 274 -14.14 -25.19 -12.32
N LYS A 275 -14.19 -26.33 -11.61
CA LYS A 275 -13.26 -26.64 -10.51
C LYS A 275 -11.90 -27.15 -10.98
N THR A 276 -11.82 -27.60 -12.22
CA THR A 276 -10.61 -28.10 -12.88
C THR A 276 -10.43 -27.34 -14.18
N GLY A 277 -9.19 -26.93 -14.48
CA GLY A 277 -8.92 -26.06 -15.62
C GLY A 277 -7.44 -25.83 -15.85
N ILE A 278 -7.16 -25.08 -16.91
CA ILE A 278 -5.81 -24.71 -17.32
C ILE A 278 -5.72 -23.22 -17.62
N THR A 279 -4.58 -22.61 -17.35
CA THR A 279 -4.37 -21.16 -17.43
C THR A 279 -3.11 -20.92 -18.24
N LEU A 280 -3.22 -20.01 -19.22
CA LEU A 280 -2.05 -19.38 -19.81
C LEU A 280 -1.74 -18.11 -19.01
N VAL A 281 -0.54 -18.04 -18.43
CA VAL A 281 -0.11 -16.86 -17.67
C VAL A 281 0.98 -16.13 -18.45
N TYR A 282 0.91 -14.80 -18.47
CA TYR A 282 1.98 -13.96 -18.98
C TYR A 282 2.28 -12.77 -18.08
N ARG A 283 3.55 -12.36 -18.06
CA ARG A 283 4.07 -11.26 -17.23
C ARG A 283 5.21 -10.53 -17.94
N PRO A 284 5.56 -9.29 -17.53
CA PRO A 284 6.80 -8.66 -17.98
C PRO A 284 8.03 -9.52 -17.61
N SER A 285 9.02 -9.58 -18.49
CA SER A 285 10.27 -10.28 -18.17
C SER A 285 11.03 -9.61 -17.02
N GLU A 286 11.62 -10.42 -16.14
CA GLU A 286 12.47 -9.96 -15.04
C GLU A 286 13.89 -9.60 -15.51
N ASP A 287 14.29 -10.02 -16.70
CA ASP A 287 15.66 -9.79 -17.22
C ASP A 287 15.85 -8.42 -17.89
N GLY A 288 14.82 -7.57 -17.85
CA GLY A 288 14.85 -6.22 -18.38
C GLY A 288 14.59 -6.13 -19.88
N ARG A 289 14.29 -7.25 -20.57
CA ARG A 289 13.69 -7.19 -21.91
C ARG A 289 12.25 -6.71 -21.79
N ASP A 290 11.85 -5.72 -22.59
CA ASP A 290 10.45 -5.22 -22.66
C ASP A 290 9.48 -6.24 -23.32
N GLU A 291 9.75 -7.55 -23.14
CA GLU A 291 9.00 -8.66 -23.69
C GLU A 291 8.19 -9.34 -22.59
N ALA A 292 7.06 -9.95 -22.97
CA ALA A 292 6.27 -10.78 -22.07
C ALA A 292 6.80 -12.21 -22.05
N GLU A 293 6.95 -12.78 -20.86
CA GLU A 293 7.24 -14.19 -20.65
C GLU A 293 5.97 -14.96 -20.30
N PHE A 294 5.91 -16.23 -20.70
CA PHE A 294 4.71 -17.05 -20.61
C PHE A 294 4.99 -18.39 -19.93
N TYR A 295 4.03 -18.83 -19.12
CA TYR A 295 4.00 -20.17 -18.54
C TYR A 295 2.56 -20.70 -18.48
N VAL A 296 2.44 -21.99 -18.19
CA VAL A 296 1.15 -22.69 -18.14
C VAL A 296 0.91 -23.19 -16.73
N TYR A 297 -0.30 -22.96 -16.25
CA TYR A 297 -0.72 -23.33 -14.91
C TYR A 297 -2.00 -24.17 -14.98
N GLY A 298 -1.99 -25.39 -14.45
CA GLY A 298 -3.15 -26.28 -14.37
C GLY A 298 -3.57 -26.55 -12.93
N TRP A 299 -4.86 -26.72 -12.71
CA TRP A 299 -5.42 -27.10 -11.41
C TRP A 299 -6.43 -28.23 -11.58
N ILE A 300 -6.30 -29.28 -10.78
CA ILE A 300 -7.16 -30.45 -10.78
C ILE A 300 -7.77 -30.60 -9.38
N HIS A 301 -9.10 -30.51 -9.30
CA HIS A 301 -9.81 -30.71 -8.06
C HIS A 301 -10.04 -32.21 -7.79
N SER A 302 -10.04 -32.60 -6.51
CA SER A 302 -10.26 -33.97 -6.06
C SER A 302 -11.65 -34.53 -6.38
N ASP A 303 -12.57 -33.68 -6.85
CA ASP A 303 -13.90 -34.10 -7.29
C ASP A 303 -13.81 -34.75 -8.68
N ASP A 304 -12.82 -34.32 -9.47
CA ASP A 304 -12.53 -34.82 -10.82
C ASP A 304 -11.44 -35.89 -10.81
N TYR A 305 -10.53 -35.84 -9.83
CA TYR A 305 -9.51 -36.87 -9.62
C TYR A 305 -9.32 -37.14 -8.12
N PRO A 306 -10.02 -38.11 -7.52
CA PRO A 306 -10.00 -38.32 -6.06
C PRO A 306 -8.62 -38.51 -5.43
N GLU A 307 -7.67 -39.10 -6.16
CA GLU A 307 -6.34 -39.44 -5.66
C GLU A 307 -5.28 -38.39 -6.00
N VAL A 308 -5.57 -37.10 -5.81
CA VAL A 308 -4.64 -35.98 -6.14
C VAL A 308 -3.23 -36.12 -5.52
N ASN A 309 -3.13 -36.73 -4.33
CA ASN A 309 -1.84 -37.00 -3.69
C ASN A 309 -1.03 -38.08 -4.41
N ALA A 310 -1.69 -39.14 -4.89
CA ALA A 310 -1.03 -40.18 -5.66
C ALA A 310 -0.62 -39.65 -7.04
N LEU A 311 -1.46 -38.82 -7.67
CA LEU A 311 -1.14 -38.17 -8.94
C LEU A 311 0.05 -37.23 -8.82
N LYS A 312 0.15 -36.46 -7.72
CA LYS A 312 1.35 -35.64 -7.43
C LYS A 312 2.62 -36.50 -7.39
N GLU A 313 2.56 -37.67 -6.76
CA GLU A 313 3.70 -38.57 -6.65
C GLU A 313 4.06 -39.20 -8.00
N GLU A 314 3.07 -39.56 -8.82
CA GLU A 314 3.28 -40.01 -10.21
C GLU A 314 4.02 -38.95 -11.04
N ILE A 315 3.58 -37.70 -10.94
CA ILE A 315 4.22 -36.56 -11.62
C ILE A 315 5.66 -36.38 -11.13
N ARG A 316 5.91 -36.47 -9.81
CA ARG A 316 7.26 -36.37 -9.23
C ARG A 316 8.21 -37.42 -9.80
N VAL A 317 7.75 -38.66 -9.93
CA VAL A 317 8.52 -39.77 -10.52
C VAL A 317 8.79 -39.51 -12.00
N ALA A 318 7.77 -39.12 -12.77
CA ALA A 318 7.92 -38.82 -14.19
C ALA A 318 8.88 -37.64 -14.46
N LEU A 319 8.82 -36.59 -13.63
CA LEU A 319 9.76 -35.46 -13.70
C LEU A 319 11.20 -35.90 -13.43
N SER A 320 11.41 -36.77 -12.44
CA SER A 320 12.74 -37.30 -12.10
C SER A 320 13.32 -38.20 -13.20
N ALA A 321 12.45 -38.83 -14.01
CA ALA A 321 12.83 -39.62 -15.17
C ALA A 321 13.05 -38.78 -16.45
N GLY A 322 12.62 -37.50 -16.46
CA GLY A 322 12.62 -36.66 -17.66
C GLY A 322 11.49 -37.00 -18.65
N ASP A 323 10.47 -37.73 -18.19
CA ASP A 323 9.38 -38.26 -19.02
C ASP A 323 8.06 -37.50 -18.85
N PHE A 324 8.05 -36.41 -18.07
CA PHE A 324 6.86 -35.60 -17.84
C PHE A 324 6.75 -34.44 -18.82
N ILE A 325 5.73 -34.46 -19.71
CA ILE A 325 5.40 -33.45 -20.73
C ILE A 325 6.67 -32.89 -21.42
N PRO A 326 7.09 -33.42 -22.59
CA PRO A 326 8.38 -33.09 -23.20
C PRO A 326 8.65 -31.60 -23.48
N THR A 327 7.60 -30.80 -23.56
CA THR A 327 7.65 -29.35 -23.82
C THR A 327 7.78 -28.51 -22.54
N ALA A 328 7.65 -29.14 -21.37
CA ALA A 328 7.84 -28.50 -20.08
C ALA A 328 9.32 -28.41 -19.74
N SER A 329 9.74 -27.28 -19.19
CA SER A 329 11.08 -27.10 -18.66
C SER A 329 11.32 -28.04 -17.48
N PRO A 330 12.41 -28.82 -17.46
CA PRO A 330 12.75 -29.67 -16.33
C PRO A 330 13.33 -28.87 -15.14
N GLU A 331 13.68 -27.60 -15.35
CA GLU A 331 14.33 -26.76 -14.34
C GLU A 331 13.38 -25.73 -13.70
N ASP A 332 12.25 -25.47 -14.35
CA ASP A 332 11.38 -24.34 -14.01
C ASP A 332 9.92 -24.77 -13.96
N TYR A 333 9.55 -25.34 -12.82
CA TYR A 333 8.22 -25.84 -12.53
C TYR A 333 7.90 -25.82 -11.04
N GLU A 334 6.61 -25.86 -10.73
CA GLU A 334 6.10 -26.06 -9.38
C GLU A 334 4.93 -27.04 -9.39
N VAL A 335 4.93 -27.99 -8.44
CA VAL A 335 3.84 -28.94 -8.24
C VAL A 335 3.45 -28.96 -6.77
N SER A 336 2.24 -28.49 -6.46
CA SER A 336 1.78 -28.28 -5.10
C SER A 336 0.37 -28.83 -4.87
N ILE A 337 -0.03 -28.99 -3.60
CA ILE A 337 -1.40 -29.33 -3.24
C ILE A 337 -1.93 -28.24 -2.32
N THR A 338 -3.07 -27.67 -2.67
CA THR A 338 -3.72 -26.57 -1.97
C THR A 338 -5.17 -26.93 -1.62
N GLY A 339 -5.97 -25.94 -1.19
CA GLY A 339 -7.41 -26.14 -0.96
C GLY A 339 -7.74 -27.16 0.14
N LYS A 340 -6.93 -27.21 1.22
CA LYS A 340 -7.02 -28.23 2.29
C LYS A 340 -6.83 -29.68 1.77
N GLY A 341 -5.90 -29.87 0.83
CA GLY A 341 -5.58 -31.20 0.31
C GLY A 341 -6.43 -31.64 -0.88
N LYS A 342 -7.17 -30.71 -1.51
CA LYS A 342 -8.18 -31.04 -2.53
C LYS A 342 -7.82 -30.60 -3.94
N VAL A 343 -6.84 -29.72 -4.11
CA VAL A 343 -6.49 -29.19 -5.43
C VAL A 343 -5.03 -29.48 -5.69
N LEU A 344 -4.75 -30.20 -6.78
CA LEU A 344 -3.41 -30.36 -7.32
C LEU A 344 -3.14 -29.19 -8.27
N GLU A 345 -2.09 -28.43 -8.01
CA GLU A 345 -1.66 -27.29 -8.82
C GLU A 345 -0.34 -27.61 -9.52
N LEU A 346 -0.26 -27.24 -10.79
CA LEU A 346 0.82 -27.57 -11.71
C LEU A 346 1.23 -26.30 -12.44
N SER A 347 2.45 -25.83 -12.23
CA SER A 347 3.01 -24.66 -12.93
C SER A 347 4.23 -25.08 -13.72
N PHE A 348 4.26 -24.81 -15.02
CA PHE A 348 5.36 -25.20 -15.90
C PHE A 348 5.68 -24.10 -16.90
N TRP A 349 6.98 -23.82 -17.04
CA TRP A 349 7.49 -22.97 -18.11
C TRP A 349 7.83 -23.80 -19.36
N GLY A 350 7.76 -23.16 -20.52
CA GLY A 350 8.38 -23.70 -21.74
C GLY A 350 9.87 -23.36 -21.79
N ASN A 351 10.64 -24.09 -22.61
CA ASN A 351 12.10 -23.97 -22.67
C ASN A 351 12.62 -22.55 -22.98
N THR A 352 11.90 -21.77 -23.80
CA THR A 352 12.29 -20.38 -24.13
C THR A 352 11.48 -19.31 -23.41
N ARG A 353 10.51 -19.70 -22.56
CA ARG A 353 9.52 -18.80 -21.93
C ARG A 353 8.72 -17.90 -22.89
N SER A 354 8.84 -18.12 -24.20
CA SER A 354 8.16 -17.32 -25.22
C SER A 354 6.69 -17.74 -25.33
N LYS A 355 5.86 -16.83 -25.88
CA LYS A 355 4.45 -17.13 -26.21
C LYS A 355 4.32 -18.44 -27.01
N LYS A 356 5.16 -18.60 -28.03
CA LYS A 356 5.10 -19.75 -28.94
C LYS A 356 5.29 -21.06 -28.18
N ASP A 357 6.31 -21.13 -27.34
CA ASP A 357 6.60 -22.33 -26.55
C ASP A 357 5.51 -22.60 -25.51
N ALA A 358 5.00 -21.55 -24.85
CA ALA A 358 3.93 -21.70 -23.89
C ALA A 358 2.62 -22.19 -24.51
N LEU A 359 2.29 -21.80 -25.75
CA LEU A 359 1.13 -22.34 -26.46
C LEU A 359 1.30 -23.83 -26.83
N VAL A 360 2.51 -24.26 -27.18
CA VAL A 360 2.80 -25.69 -27.40
C VAL A 360 2.66 -26.46 -26.08
N LEU A 361 3.23 -25.93 -25.00
CA LEU A 361 3.10 -26.51 -23.66
C LEU A 361 1.64 -26.56 -23.20
N LEU A 362 0.85 -25.51 -23.45
CA LEU A 362 -0.58 -25.45 -23.13
C LEU A 362 -1.32 -26.60 -23.80
N LYS A 363 -1.01 -26.88 -25.07
CA LYS A 363 -1.60 -27.99 -25.82
C LYS A 363 -1.27 -29.34 -25.19
N ASP A 364 0.00 -29.60 -24.88
CA ASP A 364 0.44 -30.89 -24.38
C ASP A 364 0.00 -31.13 -22.93
N MET A 365 -0.03 -30.08 -22.11
CA MET A 365 -0.60 -30.13 -20.77
C MET A 365 -2.11 -30.35 -20.81
N THR A 366 -2.84 -29.74 -21.76
CA THR A 366 -4.27 -30.00 -21.96
C THR A 366 -4.52 -31.47 -22.28
N LYS A 367 -3.75 -32.08 -23.20
CA LYS A 367 -3.86 -33.51 -23.52
C LYS A 367 -3.59 -34.39 -22.31
N TRP A 368 -2.53 -34.08 -21.57
CA TRP A 368 -2.16 -34.84 -20.37
C TRP A 368 -3.26 -34.75 -19.31
N MET A 369 -3.79 -33.55 -19.02
CA MET A 369 -4.88 -33.36 -18.06
C MET A 369 -6.15 -34.10 -18.49
N ASP A 370 -6.55 -33.99 -19.76
CA ASP A 370 -7.73 -34.69 -20.27
C ASP A 370 -7.62 -36.21 -20.10
N SER A 371 -6.41 -36.76 -20.33
CA SER A 371 -6.13 -38.19 -20.17
C SER A 371 -6.27 -38.71 -18.73
N LYS A 372 -6.25 -37.82 -17.73
CA LYS A 372 -6.40 -38.16 -16.31
C LYS A 372 -7.82 -37.93 -15.81
N ILE A 373 -8.48 -36.89 -16.30
CA ILE A 373 -9.80 -36.45 -15.83
C ILE A 373 -10.93 -37.28 -16.45
N ARG A 374 -10.76 -37.74 -17.69
CA ARG A 374 -11.82 -38.43 -18.45
C ARG A 374 -11.62 -39.94 -18.62
N THR A 375 -10.61 -40.51 -17.97
CA THR A 375 -10.47 -41.96 -17.76
C THR A 375 -11.33 -42.43 -16.61
#